data_AF-A0A661ZN05-F1
#
_entry.id   AF-A0A661ZN05-F1
#
_cell.length_a   1.000
_cell.length_b   1.000
_cell.length_c   1.000
_cell.angle_alpha   90.00
_cell.angle_beta   90.00
_cell.angle_gamma   90.00
#
_symmetry.space_group_name_H-M   'P 1'
#
loop_
_entity.id
_entity.type
_entity.pdbx_description
1 polymer ?
#
loop_
_entity_poly.entity_id
_entity_poly.type
_entity_poly.pdbx_seq_one_letter_code
_entity_poly.pdbx_strand_id
1 'polypeptide(L)'
;MDKYVNKLNFDFQTNQKILNLISQIDLYKGKWNSIEKQENIYLKELRKIATIESIGSSTRIEGGTLTDKEIEELLNNIKITKLKTRDEQEVVGYYDTLKIIYENYDNIKLSENYIKQLHQNLLQFSDKDTRHRGQYKSLSNKVVANYPDRIQKVIFNTTEV
;
A
#
# COMPACT_ATOMS: atom_id res chain seq x y z
N MET A 1 -17.18 20.81 -17.23
CA MET A 1 -15.99 20.41 -16.44
C MET A 1 -16.21 18.97 -16.02
N ASP A 2 -15.20 18.11 -16.16
CA ASP A 2 -15.30 16.68 -15.82
C ASP A 2 -15.72 16.50 -14.34
N LYS A 3 -16.59 15.52 -14.05
CA LYS A 3 -17.07 15.18 -12.71
C LYS A 3 -15.91 14.98 -11.72
N TYR A 4 -14.76 14.54 -12.20
CA TYR A 4 -13.55 14.38 -11.39
C TYR A 4 -12.87 15.72 -11.06
N VAL A 5 -12.89 16.69 -11.99
CA VAL A 5 -12.30 18.01 -11.76
C VAL A 5 -13.08 18.79 -10.70
N ASN A 6 -14.41 18.65 -10.67
CA ASN A 6 -15.23 19.27 -9.63
C ASN A 6 -14.92 18.75 -8.22
N LYS A 7 -14.43 17.51 -8.06
CA LYS A 7 -14.04 16.95 -6.75
C LYS A 7 -12.74 17.55 -6.21
N LEU A 8 -11.92 18.15 -7.07
CA LEU A 8 -10.65 18.79 -6.71
C LEU A 8 -10.78 20.32 -6.66
N ASN A 9 -11.99 20.86 -6.85
CA ASN A 9 -12.24 22.29 -6.76
C ASN A 9 -12.50 22.70 -5.31
N PHE A 10 -11.42 22.85 -4.55
CA PHE A 10 -11.50 23.29 -3.16
C PHE A 10 -11.68 24.80 -3.05
N ASP A 11 -12.17 25.27 -1.90
CA ASP A 11 -12.22 26.71 -1.60
C ASP A 11 -10.80 27.32 -1.51
N PHE A 12 -10.74 28.65 -1.54
CA PHE A 12 -9.46 29.37 -1.52
C PHE A 12 -8.60 29.01 -0.31
N GLN A 13 -9.17 28.95 0.89
CA GLN A 13 -8.41 28.68 2.11
C GLN A 13 -7.83 27.25 2.11
N THR A 14 -8.61 26.28 1.65
CA THR A 14 -8.17 24.89 1.50
C THR A 14 -7.07 24.79 0.45
N ASN A 15 -7.20 25.47 -0.69
CA ASN A 15 -6.14 25.52 -1.71
C ASN A 15 -4.84 26.13 -1.17
N GLN A 16 -4.90 27.20 -0.38
CA GLN A 16 -3.69 27.80 0.22
C GLN A 16 -3.00 26.81 1.19
N LYS A 17 -3.77 26.06 1.98
CA LYS A 17 -3.20 25.02 2.86
C LYS A 17 -2.53 23.90 2.05
N ILE A 18 -3.18 23.43 0.98
CA ILE A 18 -2.62 22.40 0.10
C ILE A 18 -1.32 22.88 -0.54
N LEU A 19 -1.29 24.10 -1.10
CA LEU A 19 -0.09 24.68 -1.71
C LEU A 19 1.05 24.84 -0.70
N ASN A 20 0.73 25.21 0.54
CA ASN A 20 1.72 25.29 1.61
C ASN A 20 2.32 23.91 1.93
N LEU A 21 1.49 22.87 2.02
CA LEU A 21 1.96 21.50 2.24
C LEU A 21 2.81 20.99 1.08
N ILE A 22 2.40 21.25 -0.17
CA ILE A 22 3.19 20.91 -1.37
C ILE A 22 4.56 21.61 -1.32
N SER A 23 4.58 22.90 -1.01
CA SER A 23 5.83 23.68 -0.89
C SER A 23 6.77 23.11 0.18
N GLN A 24 6.22 22.66 1.31
CA GLN A 24 7.00 21.99 2.35
C GLN A 24 7.56 20.66 1.86
N ILE A 25 6.76 19.82 1.20
CA ILE A 25 7.19 18.55 0.62
C ILE A 25 8.31 18.76 -0.40
N ASP A 26 8.19 19.76 -1.28
CA ASP A 26 9.21 20.09 -2.29
C ASP A 26 10.52 20.56 -1.65
N LEU A 27 10.45 21.35 -0.57
CA LEU A 27 11.62 21.75 0.19
C LEU A 27 12.35 20.53 0.79
N TYR A 28 11.62 19.59 1.38
CA TYR A 28 12.21 18.36 1.91
C TYR A 28 12.78 17.48 0.81
N LYS A 29 12.11 17.35 -0.34
CA LYS A 29 12.62 16.63 -1.51
C LYS A 29 13.95 17.22 -2.01
N GLY A 30 14.07 18.55 -2.08
CA GLY A 30 15.32 19.21 -2.46
C GLY A 30 16.47 18.92 -1.50
N LYS A 31 16.21 18.95 -0.19
CA LYS A 31 17.19 18.57 0.85
C LYS A 31 17.58 17.10 0.72
N TRP A 32 16.61 16.21 0.53
CA TRP A 32 16.83 14.77 0.36
C TRP A 32 17.73 14.45 -0.83
N ASN A 33 17.48 15.05 -2.00
CA ASN A 33 18.29 14.87 -3.21
C ASN A 33 19.76 15.27 -3.03
N SER A 34 20.06 16.13 -2.04
CA SER A 34 21.43 16.52 -1.70
C SER A 34 22.13 15.46 -0.83
N ILE A 35 21.38 14.82 0.09
CA ILE A 35 21.85 13.76 1.00
C ILE A 35 22.05 12.43 0.25
N GLU A 36 21.13 12.09 -0.66
CA GLU A 36 21.15 10.81 -1.40
C GLU A 36 22.48 10.57 -2.12
N LYS A 37 23.11 11.63 -2.63
CA LYS A 37 24.38 11.56 -3.36
C LYS A 37 25.59 11.18 -2.49
N GLN A 38 25.47 11.24 -1.16
CA GLN A 38 26.59 11.16 -0.23
C GLN A 38 26.60 9.88 0.63
N GLU A 39 25.45 9.25 0.94
CA GLU A 39 25.35 8.25 2.02
C GLU A 39 24.65 6.92 1.65
N ASN A 40 25.23 6.13 0.74
CA ASN A 40 24.59 4.92 0.18
C ASN A 40 24.24 3.82 1.23
N ILE A 41 25.07 3.61 2.26
CA ILE A 41 24.86 2.51 3.23
C ILE A 41 23.69 2.81 4.18
N TYR A 42 23.62 4.01 4.75
CA TYR A 42 22.52 4.40 5.64
C TYR A 42 21.17 4.40 4.93
N LEU A 43 21.15 4.76 3.64
CA LEU A 43 19.93 4.73 2.82
C LEU A 43 19.38 3.31 2.63
N LYS A 44 20.24 2.29 2.56
CA LYS A 44 19.78 0.89 2.47
C LYS A 44 19.11 0.43 3.76
N GLU A 45 19.68 0.77 4.91
CA GLU A 45 19.07 0.46 6.22
C GLU A 45 17.76 1.22 6.41
N LEU A 46 17.72 2.53 6.13
CA LEU A 46 16.50 3.33 6.20
C LEU A 46 15.40 2.77 5.28
N ARG A 47 15.77 2.33 4.07
CA ARG A 47 14.82 1.69 3.16
C ARG A 47 14.27 0.39 3.71
N LYS A 48 15.10 -0.43 4.36
CA LYS A 48 14.66 -1.68 5.01
C LYS A 48 13.67 -1.38 6.14
N ILE A 49 14.00 -0.43 7.02
CA ILE A 49 13.13 -0.01 8.14
C ILE A 49 11.80 0.52 7.60
N ALA A 50 11.83 1.48 6.66
CA ALA A 50 10.64 2.04 6.07
C ALA A 50 9.77 0.98 5.37
N THR A 51 10.38 -0.03 4.75
CA THR A 51 9.67 -1.15 4.16
C THR A 51 8.93 -1.97 5.22
N ILE A 52 9.60 -2.33 6.32
CA ILE A 52 9.00 -3.08 7.44
C ILE A 52 7.83 -2.29 8.05
N GLU A 53 8.04 -1.02 8.38
CA GLU A 53 7.02 -0.16 8.96
C GLU A 53 5.82 0.05 8.02
N SER A 54 6.09 0.21 6.72
CA SER A 54 5.04 0.35 5.69
C SER A 54 4.19 -0.91 5.59
N ILE A 55 4.81 -2.10 5.58
CA ILE A 55 4.11 -3.38 5.54
C ILE A 55 3.28 -3.53 6.82
N GLY A 56 3.90 -3.41 7.99
CA GLY A 56 3.23 -3.59 9.27
C GLY A 56 2.06 -2.64 9.45
N SER A 57 2.24 -1.36 9.11
CA SER A 57 1.16 -0.37 9.24
C SER A 57 0.01 -0.66 8.27
N SER A 58 0.32 -1.02 7.02
CA SER A 58 -0.71 -1.33 6.02
C SER A 58 -1.50 -2.59 6.40
N THR A 59 -0.83 -3.65 6.84
CA THR A 59 -1.51 -4.89 7.23
C THR A 59 -2.31 -4.72 8.53
N ARG A 60 -1.81 -3.94 9.50
CA ARG A 60 -2.55 -3.64 10.74
C ARG A 60 -3.84 -2.84 10.51
N ILE A 61 -3.88 -1.96 9.51
CA ILE A 61 -5.13 -1.26 9.10
C ILE A 61 -6.18 -2.28 8.61
N GLU A 62 -5.74 -3.37 7.99
CA GLU A 62 -6.58 -4.48 7.51
C GLU A 62 -6.80 -5.59 8.57
N GLY A 63 -6.34 -5.36 9.81
CA GLY A 63 -6.53 -6.25 10.95
C GLY A 63 -5.45 -7.32 11.16
N GLY A 64 -4.29 -7.19 10.50
CA GLY A 64 -3.11 -8.00 10.82
C GLY A 64 -2.55 -7.67 12.20
N THR A 65 -1.88 -8.62 12.85
CA THR A 65 -1.42 -8.49 14.25
C THR A 65 0.09 -8.49 14.43
N LEU A 66 0.86 -8.75 13.38
CA LEU A 66 2.32 -8.84 13.47
C LEU A 66 2.95 -7.48 13.81
N THR A 67 3.89 -7.52 14.74
CA THR A 67 4.77 -6.40 15.11
C THR A 67 5.89 -6.22 14.08
N ASP A 68 6.50 -5.04 14.05
CA ASP A 68 7.57 -4.75 13.10
C ASP A 68 8.79 -5.66 13.30
N LYS A 69 9.06 -6.08 14.53
CA LYS A 69 10.10 -7.07 14.86
C LYS A 69 9.77 -8.46 14.31
N GLU A 70 8.53 -8.92 14.48
CA GLU A 70 8.10 -10.22 13.94
C GLU A 70 8.12 -10.21 12.40
N ILE A 71 7.76 -9.08 11.78
CA ILE A 71 7.88 -8.88 10.34
C ILE A 71 9.34 -8.97 9.91
N GLU A 72 10.25 -8.29 10.60
CA GLU A 72 11.68 -8.36 10.29
C GLU A 72 12.22 -9.80 10.39
N GLU A 73 11.89 -10.52 11.46
CA GLU A 73 12.31 -11.92 11.65
C GLU A 73 11.73 -12.84 10.56
N LEU A 74 10.48 -12.62 10.17
CA LEU A 74 9.83 -13.35 9.08
C LEU A 74 10.55 -13.13 7.75
N LEU A 75 10.83 -11.87 7.40
CA LEU A 75 11.48 -11.51 6.14
C LEU A 75 12.92 -11.99 6.05
N ASN A 76 13.66 -11.99 7.17
CA ASN A 76 15.03 -12.52 7.22
C ASN A 76 15.09 -14.04 7.00
N ASN A 77 14.03 -14.78 7.37
CA ASN A 77 13.98 -16.25 7.32
C ASN A 77 13.09 -16.82 6.21
N ILE A 78 12.63 -15.98 5.29
CA ILE A 78 11.59 -16.31 4.29
C ILE A 78 11.85 -17.60 3.49
N LYS A 79 13.11 -17.94 3.19
CA LYS A 79 13.47 -19.14 2.39
C LYS A 79 13.27 -20.47 3.14
N ILE A 80 13.19 -20.42 4.47
CA ILE A 80 13.15 -21.59 5.35
C ILE A 80 11.78 -21.67 6.05
N THR A 81 11.07 -20.54 6.14
CA THR A 81 9.77 -20.46 6.80
C THR A 81 8.63 -20.92 5.88
N LYS A 82 7.87 -21.92 6.34
CA LYS A 82 6.54 -22.19 5.77
C LYS A 82 5.57 -21.15 6.33
N LEU A 83 4.90 -20.39 5.46
CA LEU A 83 3.88 -19.41 5.85
C LEU A 83 2.65 -20.17 6.37
N LYS A 84 2.35 -20.00 7.66
CA LYS A 84 1.27 -20.71 8.37
C LYS A 84 0.06 -19.82 8.58
N THR A 85 0.27 -18.54 8.83
CA THR A 85 -0.81 -17.60 9.14
C THR A 85 -1.14 -16.72 7.94
N ARG A 86 -2.38 -16.23 7.90
CA ARG A 86 -2.81 -15.25 6.89
C ARG A 86 -1.96 -13.99 6.93
N ASP A 87 -1.62 -13.53 8.13
CA ASP A 87 -0.82 -12.32 8.32
C ASP A 87 0.61 -12.50 7.78
N GLU A 88 1.22 -13.66 7.98
CA GLU A 88 2.52 -13.99 7.37
C GLU A 88 2.44 -14.00 5.84
N GLN A 89 1.37 -14.58 5.27
CA GLN A 89 1.14 -14.59 3.83
C GLN A 89 0.99 -13.17 3.26
N GLU A 90 0.22 -12.32 3.92
CA GLU A 90 -0.02 -10.92 3.52
C GLU A 90 1.25 -10.07 3.63
N VAL A 91 2.01 -10.22 4.71
CA VAL A 91 3.30 -9.52 4.91
C VAL A 91 4.28 -9.87 3.79
N VAL A 92 4.44 -11.15 3.48
CA VAL A 92 5.38 -11.59 2.45
C VAL A 92 4.93 -11.17 1.05
N GLY A 93 3.65 -11.31 0.72
CA GLY A 93 3.11 -10.86 -0.56
C GLY A 93 3.26 -9.35 -0.77
N TYR A 94 3.06 -8.56 0.28
CA TYR A 94 3.30 -7.11 0.26
C TYR A 94 4.78 -6.81 0.03
N TYR A 95 5.68 -7.45 0.79
CA TYR A 95 7.12 -7.25 0.66
C TYR A 95 7.63 -7.53 -0.75
N ASP A 96 7.27 -8.68 -1.33
CA ASP A 96 7.69 -9.07 -2.67
C ASP A 96 7.16 -8.10 -3.74
N THR A 97 5.91 -7.66 -3.59
CA THR A 97 5.30 -6.68 -4.51
C THR A 97 5.99 -5.33 -4.41
N LEU A 98 6.23 -4.84 -3.20
CA LEU A 98 6.90 -3.57 -2.98
C LEU A 98 8.34 -3.60 -3.52
N LYS A 99 9.05 -4.72 -3.33
CA LYS A 99 10.38 -4.94 -3.89
C LYS A 99 10.37 -4.84 -5.42
N ILE A 100 9.40 -5.47 -6.09
CA ILE A 100 9.26 -5.37 -7.56
C ILE A 100 9.09 -3.91 -8.00
N ILE A 101 8.20 -3.17 -7.33
CA ILE A 101 7.99 -1.75 -7.62
C ILE A 101 9.29 -0.98 -7.42
N TYR A 102 9.95 -1.18 -6.29
CA TYR A 102 11.18 -0.50 -5.91
C TYR A 102 12.38 -0.76 -6.82
N GLU A 103 12.48 -1.94 -7.40
CA GLU A 103 13.56 -2.32 -8.31
C GLU A 103 13.26 -1.94 -9.77
N ASN A 104 11.97 -1.75 -10.13
CA ASN A 104 11.55 -1.63 -11.54
C ASN A 104 10.59 -0.48 -11.83
N TYR A 105 10.39 0.47 -10.92
CA TYR A 105 9.35 1.53 -11.05
C TYR A 105 9.43 2.28 -12.39
N ASP A 106 10.64 2.59 -12.88
CA ASP A 106 10.86 3.27 -14.16
C ASP A 106 10.30 2.49 -15.37
N ASN A 107 10.21 1.16 -15.25
CA ASN A 107 9.72 0.27 -16.30
C ASN A 107 8.24 -0.11 -16.14
N ILE A 108 7.63 0.17 -14.99
CA ILE A 108 6.22 -0.17 -14.71
C ILE A 108 5.33 0.97 -15.23
N LYS A 109 4.78 0.78 -16.43
CA LYS A 109 3.78 1.71 -16.96
C LYS A 109 2.47 1.57 -16.19
N LEU A 110 1.86 2.70 -15.83
CA LEU A 110 0.53 2.70 -15.24
C LEU A 110 -0.50 2.23 -16.28
N SER A 111 -0.87 0.95 -16.18
CA SER A 111 -1.85 0.30 -17.03
C SER A 111 -2.62 -0.74 -16.24
N GLU A 112 -3.84 -1.05 -16.67
CA GLU A 112 -4.67 -2.07 -16.03
C GLU A 112 -3.94 -3.42 -15.90
N ASN A 113 -3.21 -3.83 -16.93
CA ASN A 113 -2.48 -5.09 -16.95
C ASN A 113 -1.39 -5.14 -15.86
N TYR A 114 -0.58 -4.07 -15.74
CA TYR A 114 0.42 -4.00 -14.67
C TYR A 114 -0.22 -3.96 -13.29
N ILE A 115 -1.35 -3.26 -13.11
CA ILE A 115 -2.09 -3.25 -11.84
C ILE A 115 -2.57 -4.66 -11.49
N LYS A 116 -3.12 -5.41 -12.45
CA LYS A 116 -3.55 -6.80 -12.26
C LYS A 116 -2.37 -7.72 -11.92
N GLN A 117 -1.21 -7.55 -12.55
CA GLN A 117 -0.01 -8.31 -12.22
C GLN A 117 0.51 -8.00 -10.81
N LEU A 118 0.55 -6.73 -10.41
CA LEU A 118 0.93 -6.34 -9.04
C LEU A 118 -0.04 -6.92 -8.02
N HIS A 119 -1.34 -6.90 -8.31
CA HIS A 119 -2.36 -7.53 -7.47
C HIS A 119 -2.18 -9.06 -7.39
N GLN A 120 -1.77 -9.71 -8.48
CA GLN A 120 -1.44 -11.13 -8.47
C GLN A 120 -0.25 -11.44 -7.58
N ASN A 121 0.82 -10.65 -7.67
CA ASN A 121 2.01 -10.81 -6.83
C ASN A 121 1.69 -10.55 -5.36
N LEU A 122 0.91 -9.51 -5.07
CA LEU A 122 0.50 -9.15 -3.71
C LEU A 122 -0.21 -10.30 -3.00
N LEU A 123 -1.04 -11.03 -3.74
CA LEU A 123 -1.85 -12.13 -3.20
C LEU A 123 -1.24 -13.50 -3.46
N GLN A 124 0.01 -13.60 -3.94
CA GLN A 124 0.65 -14.84 -4.38
C GLN A 124 0.58 -15.96 -3.32
N PHE A 125 0.72 -15.58 -2.05
CA PHE A 125 0.72 -16.50 -0.92
C PHE A 125 -0.65 -16.61 -0.22
N SER A 126 -1.61 -15.77 -0.59
CA SER A 126 -2.94 -15.76 0.02
C SER A 126 -3.80 -16.90 -0.55
N ASP A 127 -3.98 -17.95 0.23
CA ASP A 127 -4.79 -19.11 -0.16
C ASP A 127 -6.27 -18.73 -0.35
N LYS A 128 -6.79 -17.87 0.54
CA LYS A 128 -8.20 -17.40 0.53
C LYS A 128 -8.57 -16.65 -0.75
N ASP A 129 -7.61 -15.94 -1.33
CA ASP A 129 -7.86 -15.01 -2.44
C ASP A 129 -7.53 -15.60 -3.82
N THR A 130 -7.14 -16.87 -3.87
CA THR A 130 -6.72 -17.57 -5.09
C THR A 130 -7.71 -17.38 -6.26
N ARG A 131 -9.02 -17.35 -5.97
CA ARG A 131 -10.07 -17.26 -6.99
C ARG A 131 -10.11 -15.92 -7.75
N HIS A 132 -9.74 -14.81 -7.13
CA HIS A 132 -9.81 -13.47 -7.73
C HIS A 132 -8.44 -12.79 -7.86
N ARG A 133 -7.37 -13.53 -7.59
CA ARG A 133 -5.98 -13.07 -7.72
C ARG A 133 -5.74 -12.52 -9.14
N GLY A 134 -5.22 -11.29 -9.21
CA GLY A 134 -4.96 -10.59 -10.47
C GLY A 134 -6.20 -10.26 -11.33
N GLN A 135 -7.41 -10.41 -10.80
CA GLN A 135 -8.64 -10.12 -11.52
C GLN A 135 -9.46 -9.04 -10.81
N TYR A 136 -10.40 -8.45 -11.53
CA TYR A 136 -11.46 -7.69 -10.89
C TYR A 136 -12.34 -8.62 -10.05
N LYS A 137 -13.00 -8.04 -9.06
CA LYS A 137 -14.03 -8.74 -8.30
C LYS A 137 -15.11 -9.29 -9.24
N SER A 138 -15.62 -10.46 -8.91
CA SER A 138 -16.73 -11.12 -9.63
C SER A 138 -18.07 -10.97 -8.92
N LEU A 139 -18.08 -10.35 -7.74
CA LEU A 139 -19.27 -10.09 -6.94
C LEU A 139 -19.27 -8.61 -6.51
N SER A 140 -20.45 -8.00 -6.51
CA SER A 140 -20.65 -6.66 -5.97
C SER A 140 -20.39 -6.64 -4.47
N ASN A 141 -19.74 -5.58 -3.98
CA ASN A 141 -19.43 -5.37 -2.57
C ASN A 141 -19.69 -3.90 -2.17
N LYS A 142 -19.85 -3.66 -0.87
CA LYS A 142 -20.11 -2.33 -0.30
C LYS A 142 -19.20 -2.12 0.90
N VAL A 143 -18.81 -0.87 1.14
CA VAL A 143 -18.14 -0.50 2.39
C VAL A 143 -19.22 -0.18 3.41
N VAL A 144 -19.21 -0.88 4.55
CA VAL A 144 -20.24 -0.81 5.59
C VAL A 144 -19.59 -0.51 6.93
N ALA A 145 -20.09 0.51 7.64
CA ALA A 145 -19.77 0.77 9.03
C ALA A 145 -20.68 -0.09 9.92
N ASN A 146 -20.09 -0.84 10.85
CA ASN A 146 -20.79 -1.56 11.90
C ASN A 146 -20.72 -0.75 13.20
N TYR A 147 -21.87 -0.43 13.79
CA TYR A 147 -21.95 0.29 15.06
C TYR A 147 -22.22 -0.68 16.23
N PRO A 148 -21.89 -0.30 17.48
CA PRO A 148 -22.04 -1.18 18.66
C PRO A 148 -23.48 -1.66 18.92
N ASP A 149 -24.47 -0.89 18.48
CA ASP A 149 -25.90 -1.20 18.55
C ASP A 149 -26.38 -2.15 17.43
N ARG A 150 -25.45 -2.76 16.68
CA ARG A 150 -25.69 -3.61 15.51
C ARG A 150 -26.32 -2.87 14.32
N ILE A 151 -26.36 -1.54 14.34
CA ILE A 151 -26.75 -0.77 13.15
C ILE A 151 -25.61 -0.88 12.13
N GLN A 152 -25.99 -1.15 10.89
CA GLN A 152 -25.10 -1.14 9.75
C GLN A 152 -25.44 0.05 8.85
N LYS A 153 -24.44 0.83 8.48
CA LYS A 153 -24.60 1.93 7.52
C LYS A 153 -23.67 1.75 6.34
N VAL A 154 -24.23 1.74 5.14
CA VAL A 154 -23.42 1.76 3.91
C VAL A 154 -22.71 3.11 3.83
N ILE A 155 -21.38 3.08 3.82
CA ILE A 155 -20.52 4.25 3.67
C ILE A 155 -20.29 4.53 2.18
N PHE A 156 -20.08 3.46 1.39
CA PHE A 156 -19.74 3.59 -0.03
C PHE A 156 -20.27 2.41 -0.84
N ASN A 157 -20.97 2.72 -1.92
CA ASN A 157 -21.31 1.75 -2.96
C ASN A 157 -20.17 1.72 -3.98
N THR A 158 -19.52 0.57 -4.10
CA THR A 158 -18.50 0.35 -5.12
C THR A 158 -19.17 0.05 -6.47
N THR A 159 -18.39 0.05 -7.56
CA THR A 159 -18.88 -0.30 -8.91
C THR A 159 -19.54 -1.68 -8.91
N GLU A 160 -20.75 -1.80 -9.44
CA GLU A 160 -21.41 -3.11 -9.58
C GLU A 160 -20.71 -3.94 -10.67
N VAL A 161 -20.70 -5.26 -10.49
CA VAL A 161 -20.16 -6.23 -11.48
C VAL A 161 -21.23 -6.58 -12.50
#